data_AF-Q3KZ31-F1
#
_entry.id   AF-Q3KZ31-F1
#
_cell.length_a   1.000
_cell.length_b   1.000
_cell.length_c   1.000
_cell.angle_alpha   90.00
_cell.angle_beta   90.00
_cell.angle_gamma   90.00
#
_symmetry.space_group_name_H-M   'P 1'
#
loop_
_entity.id
_entity.type
_entity.pdbx_description
1 polymer ?
#
loop_
_entity_poly.entity_id
_entity_poly.type
_entity_poly.pdbx_seq_one_letter_code
_entity_poly.pdbx_strand_id
1 'polypeptide(L)'
;LGFQLFDRTTRSLRSHRRGRRSWWRSARCWIGSTTRSRPRRADRLLSGRIRLGFVPGAALELTAPIMAAFRAAHPDVEVEMREFPASDPSAGLASGVTDVAFIRLPQGTQRIETEVLFTDPVVAMVAEDHPLASRTTVPVRDLVCHPITLSDTTDEVYRAFWGLYDARETPGTFVPVSSVTEETSLVSPARRSA
;
A
#
# COMPACT_ATOMS: atom_id res chain seq x y z
N LEU A 1 13.33 -19.95 -27.22
CA LEU A 1 13.60 -18.69 -26.49
C LEU A 1 13.50 -18.97 -25.01
N GLY A 2 14.58 -19.48 -24.43
CA GLY A 2 14.64 -19.80 -23.01
C GLY A 2 14.99 -18.55 -22.24
N PHE A 3 14.10 -18.10 -21.36
CA PHE A 3 14.46 -17.32 -20.18
C PHE A 3 13.53 -17.72 -19.03
N GLN A 4 14.16 -18.11 -17.94
CA GLN A 4 13.57 -18.51 -16.67
C GLN A 4 13.19 -17.22 -15.92
N LEU A 5 11.91 -16.85 -15.92
CA LEU A 5 11.40 -15.74 -15.09
C LEU A 5 11.20 -16.26 -13.66
N PHE A 6 12.30 -16.30 -12.92
CA PHE A 6 12.41 -16.46 -11.47
C PHE A 6 11.75 -17.71 -10.84
N ASP A 7 12.62 -18.59 -10.34
CA ASP A 7 12.29 -19.47 -9.23
C ASP A 7 13.04 -18.95 -7.98
N ARG A 8 12.27 -18.45 -7.01
CA ARG A 8 12.69 -18.30 -5.60
C ARG A 8 11.47 -18.56 -4.73
N THR A 9 11.20 -19.82 -4.48
CA THR A 9 10.40 -20.30 -3.36
C THR A 9 11.09 -20.01 -2.02
N THR A 10 10.37 -19.34 -1.11
CA THR A 10 10.17 -19.67 0.34
C THR A 10 9.53 -18.43 0.99
N ARG A 11 8.27 -18.35 1.42
CA ARG A 11 7.22 -19.32 1.74
C ARG A 11 5.92 -18.87 1.10
N SER A 12 5.17 -19.87 0.69
CA SER A 12 3.83 -19.72 0.16
C SER A 12 2.90 -18.88 1.06
N LEU A 13 2.23 -17.89 0.48
CA LEU A 13 0.85 -17.55 0.84
C LEU A 13 -0.08 -18.70 0.40
N ARG A 14 0.20 -19.92 0.88
CA ARG A 14 -0.69 -21.05 0.66
C ARG A 14 -1.81 -20.89 1.67
N SER A 15 -2.95 -20.48 1.13
CA SER A 15 -4.28 -20.63 1.73
C SER A 15 -4.58 -19.73 2.93
N HIS A 16 -5.18 -18.57 2.66
CA HIS A 16 -6.53 -18.35 3.18
C HIS A 16 -7.50 -18.15 2.01
N ARG A 17 -7.98 -19.28 1.49
CA ARG A 17 -9.00 -19.44 0.44
C ARG A 17 -10.35 -18.76 0.76
N ARG A 18 -10.49 -18.12 1.93
CA ARG A 18 -11.66 -17.34 2.35
C ARG A 18 -11.64 -15.88 1.89
N GLY A 19 -10.47 -15.28 1.63
CA GLY A 19 -10.37 -13.87 1.17
C GLY A 19 -10.70 -13.69 -0.32
N ARG A 20 -10.41 -14.69 -1.16
CA ARG A 20 -10.61 -14.63 -2.61
C ARG A 20 -12.07 -14.46 -3.06
N ARG A 21 -13.07 -14.85 -2.25
CA ARG A 21 -14.50 -14.71 -2.62
C ARG A 21 -15.15 -13.40 -2.16
N SER A 22 -14.61 -12.77 -1.12
CA SER A 22 -15.10 -11.47 -0.63
C SER A 22 -14.56 -10.32 -1.47
N TRP A 23 -13.29 -10.38 -1.86
CA TRP A 23 -12.58 -9.36 -2.64
C TRP A 23 -13.19 -9.08 -4.03
N TRP A 24 -13.73 -10.10 -4.71
CA TRP A 24 -14.43 -9.92 -5.99
C TRP A 24 -15.63 -8.97 -5.89
N ARG A 25 -16.23 -8.80 -4.70
CA ARG A 25 -17.35 -7.86 -4.49
C ARG A 25 -16.86 -6.43 -4.32
N SER A 26 -15.77 -6.19 -3.59
CA SER A 26 -15.21 -4.86 -3.38
C SER A 26 -14.55 -4.28 -4.65
N ALA A 27 -13.81 -5.10 -5.39
CA ALA A 27 -13.26 -4.71 -6.70
C ALA A 27 -14.36 -4.42 -7.74
N ARG A 28 -15.51 -5.10 -7.66
CA ARG A 28 -16.71 -4.79 -8.46
C ARG A 28 -17.49 -3.58 -7.95
N CYS A 29 -17.40 -3.25 -6.66
CA CYS A 29 -18.12 -2.11 -6.11
C CYS A 29 -17.59 -0.80 -6.73
N TRP A 30 -16.29 -0.73 -7.02
CA TRP A 30 -15.69 0.36 -7.81
C TRP A 30 -16.17 0.39 -9.28
N ILE A 31 -16.47 -0.78 -9.85
CA ILE A 31 -17.04 -0.94 -11.21
C ILE A 31 -18.55 -0.56 -11.24
N GLY A 32 -19.21 -0.44 -10.08
CA GLY A 32 -20.66 -0.20 -9.97
C GLY A 32 -21.11 1.03 -9.18
N SER A 33 -20.22 1.77 -8.51
CA SER A 33 -20.59 2.89 -7.63
C SER A 33 -20.49 4.27 -8.28
N THR A 34 -20.14 4.38 -9.56
CA THR A 34 -20.17 5.66 -10.30
C THR A 34 -21.58 6.24 -10.51
N THR A 35 -22.63 5.67 -9.93
CA THR A 35 -24.02 6.15 -10.13
C THR A 35 -24.76 6.61 -8.88
N ARG A 36 -24.14 6.82 -7.71
CA ARG A 36 -24.92 7.26 -6.54
C ARG A 36 -24.31 8.24 -5.54
N SER A 37 -23.81 9.37 -6.03
CA SER A 37 -23.86 10.66 -5.31
C SER A 37 -23.65 11.84 -6.26
N ARG A 38 -24.64 12.75 -6.25
CA ARG A 38 -24.87 14.03 -6.97
C ARG A 38 -23.74 14.71 -7.80
N PRO A 39 -24.13 15.47 -8.85
CA PRO A 39 -23.32 15.75 -10.03
C PRO A 39 -22.39 16.95 -9.83
N ARG A 40 -21.07 16.73 -9.79
CA ARG A 40 -20.06 17.70 -10.25
C ARG A 40 -18.89 16.91 -10.84
N ARG A 41 -18.57 17.18 -12.12
CA ARG A 41 -17.51 16.56 -12.95
C ARG A 41 -17.64 15.09 -13.38
N ALA A 42 -18.43 14.23 -12.73
CA ALA A 42 -18.52 12.81 -13.10
C ALA A 42 -18.98 12.54 -14.55
N ASP A 43 -19.91 13.32 -15.09
CA ASP A 43 -20.34 13.18 -16.50
C ASP A 43 -19.28 13.65 -17.51
N ARG A 44 -18.21 14.32 -17.04
CA ARG A 44 -17.06 14.72 -17.86
C ARG A 44 -15.94 13.68 -17.82
N LEU A 45 -16.03 12.65 -16.97
CA LEU A 45 -14.96 11.67 -16.70
C LEU A 45 -15.02 10.39 -17.55
N LEU A 46 -15.97 10.28 -18.48
CA LEU A 46 -15.86 9.35 -19.61
C LEU A 46 -15.21 10.03 -20.83
N SER A 47 -14.32 11.00 -20.60
CA SER A 47 -13.40 11.50 -21.61
C SER A 47 -12.17 10.60 -21.72
N GLY A 48 -12.35 9.32 -22.04
CA GLY A 48 -11.30 8.38 -22.46
C GLY A 48 -10.07 8.18 -21.56
N ARG A 49 -9.89 8.88 -20.43
CA ARG A 49 -8.68 8.86 -19.61
C ARG A 49 -8.94 9.17 -18.14
N ILE A 50 -8.35 8.37 -17.24
CA ILE A 50 -8.31 8.56 -15.78
C ILE A 50 -6.86 8.67 -15.32
N ARG A 51 -6.54 9.66 -14.48
CA ARG A 51 -5.22 9.80 -13.85
C ARG A 51 -5.26 9.17 -12.46
N LEU A 52 -4.50 8.09 -12.27
CA LEU A 52 -4.43 7.34 -11.01
C LEU A 52 -3.10 7.63 -10.30
N GLY A 53 -3.19 8.21 -9.11
CA GLY A 53 -2.06 8.38 -8.20
C GLY A 53 -1.80 7.15 -7.35
N PHE A 54 -0.56 6.95 -6.93
CA PHE A 54 -0.25 6.01 -5.87
C PHE A 54 0.99 6.44 -5.08
N VAL A 55 1.02 6.10 -3.80
CA VAL A 55 2.22 6.18 -2.96
C VAL A 55 2.91 4.81 -2.89
N PRO A 56 4.22 4.75 -2.60
CA PRO A 56 4.93 3.51 -2.37
C PRO A 56 4.17 2.58 -1.42
N GLY A 57 3.94 1.33 -1.84
CA GLY A 57 3.29 0.32 -1.01
C GLY A 57 1.75 0.37 -0.94
N ALA A 58 1.07 1.27 -1.66
CA ALA A 58 -0.38 1.45 -1.52
C ALA A 58 -1.25 0.25 -1.96
N ALA A 59 -0.92 -0.39 -3.08
CA ALA A 59 -1.67 -1.55 -3.59
C ALA A 59 -0.80 -2.77 -3.90
N LEU A 60 0.54 -2.62 -3.85
CA LEU A 60 1.53 -3.70 -4.01
C LEU A 60 1.14 -4.65 -5.17
N GLU A 61 1.10 -5.96 -4.88
CA GLU A 61 0.76 -7.04 -5.81
C GLU A 61 -0.67 -6.97 -6.36
N LEU A 62 -1.58 -6.22 -5.71
CA LEU A 62 -2.97 -6.07 -6.15
C LEU A 62 -3.16 -4.99 -7.21
N THR A 63 -2.16 -4.15 -7.44
CA THR A 63 -2.20 -3.13 -8.48
C THR A 63 -2.50 -3.75 -9.86
N ALA A 64 -1.69 -4.74 -10.26
CA ALA A 64 -1.82 -5.41 -11.56
C ALA A 64 -3.20 -6.07 -11.79
N PRO A 65 -3.74 -6.90 -10.86
CA PRO A 65 -5.05 -7.52 -11.06
C PRO A 65 -6.21 -6.51 -11.02
N ILE A 66 -6.12 -5.43 -10.22
CA ILE A 66 -7.13 -4.36 -10.25
C ILE A 66 -7.13 -3.68 -11.62
N MET A 67 -5.94 -3.32 -12.14
CA MET A 67 -5.82 -2.69 -13.46
C MET A 67 -6.29 -3.60 -14.59
N ALA A 68 -6.00 -4.90 -14.52
CA ALA A 68 -6.47 -5.87 -15.50
C ALA A 68 -8.00 -5.98 -15.51
N ALA A 69 -8.62 -6.04 -14.33
CA ALA A 69 -10.08 -6.10 -14.21
C ALA A 69 -10.74 -4.81 -14.70
N PHE A 70 -10.17 -3.64 -14.37
CA PHE A 70 -10.66 -2.35 -14.83
C PHE A 70 -10.62 -2.23 -16.36
N ARG A 71 -9.49 -2.55 -16.98
CA ARG A 71 -9.33 -2.51 -18.45
C ARG A 71 -10.28 -3.46 -19.17
N ALA A 72 -10.58 -4.61 -18.57
CA ALA A 72 -11.55 -5.56 -19.14
C ALA A 72 -13.01 -5.04 -19.06
N ALA A 73 -13.35 -4.29 -18.01
CA ALA A 73 -14.69 -3.71 -17.82
C ALA A 73 -14.89 -2.40 -18.58
N HIS A 74 -13.80 -1.64 -18.82
CA HIS A 74 -13.81 -0.31 -19.42
C HIS A 74 -12.71 -0.19 -20.49
N PRO A 75 -12.84 -0.89 -21.64
CA PRO A 75 -11.79 -0.94 -22.68
C PRO A 75 -11.51 0.42 -23.32
N ASP A 76 -12.50 1.34 -23.33
CA ASP A 76 -12.38 2.67 -23.93
C ASP A 76 -11.79 3.72 -22.96
N VAL A 77 -11.36 3.31 -21.77
CA VAL A 77 -10.78 4.20 -20.76
C VAL A 77 -9.28 3.93 -20.60
N GLU A 78 -8.47 4.89 -21.00
CA GLU A 78 -7.05 4.95 -20.70
C GLU A 78 -6.82 5.23 -19.21
N VAL A 79 -5.85 4.54 -18.58
CA VAL A 79 -5.45 4.85 -17.21
C VAL A 79 -3.99 5.24 -17.19
N GLU A 80 -3.74 6.50 -16.82
CA GLU A 80 -2.42 7.05 -16.61
C GLU A 80 -2.05 6.92 -15.13
N MET A 81 -1.07 6.07 -14.82
CA MET A 81 -0.61 5.88 -13.44
C MET A 81 0.59 6.77 -13.13
N ARG A 82 0.58 7.41 -11.96
CA ARG A 82 1.68 8.25 -11.48
C ARG A 82 2.00 7.95 -10.03
N GLU A 83 3.28 7.69 -9.78
CA GLU A 83 3.80 7.54 -8.42
C GLU A 83 4.03 8.92 -7.80
N PHE A 84 3.70 9.06 -6.51
CA PHE A 84 3.95 10.24 -5.70
C PHE A 84 4.81 9.86 -4.50
N PRO A 85 5.69 10.76 -4.03
CA PRO A 85 6.45 10.52 -2.81
C PRO A 85 5.50 10.43 -1.61
N ALA A 86 5.92 9.69 -0.57
CA ALA A 86 5.14 9.57 0.67
C ALA A 86 4.88 10.92 1.37
N SER A 87 5.68 11.95 1.05
CA SER A 87 5.48 13.33 1.51
C SER A 87 4.22 13.99 0.92
N ASP A 88 3.66 13.46 -0.17
CA ASP A 88 2.31 13.76 -0.67
C ASP A 88 1.38 12.56 -0.39
N PRO A 89 0.81 12.47 0.84
CA PRO A 89 -0.09 11.37 1.20
C PRO A 89 -1.39 11.36 0.37
N SER A 90 -1.73 12.48 -0.29
CA SER A 90 -2.88 12.55 -1.19
C SER A 90 -2.64 11.89 -2.55
N ALA A 91 -1.39 11.55 -2.87
CA ALA A 91 -0.97 11.06 -4.17
C ALA A 91 -1.49 11.93 -5.34
N GLY A 92 -1.32 13.25 -5.23
CA GLY A 92 -1.77 14.22 -6.23
C GLY A 92 -3.26 14.58 -6.21
N LEU A 93 -4.07 14.00 -5.32
CA LEU A 93 -5.49 14.32 -5.22
C LEU A 93 -5.73 15.75 -4.72
N ALA A 94 -4.97 16.17 -3.70
CA ALA A 94 -5.15 17.49 -3.10
C ALA A 94 -4.85 18.63 -4.09
N SER A 95 -3.94 18.40 -5.03
CA SER A 95 -3.54 19.34 -6.08
C SER A 95 -4.32 19.17 -7.39
N GLY A 96 -5.17 18.15 -7.51
CA GLY A 96 -5.93 17.84 -8.73
C GLY A 96 -5.08 17.29 -9.89
N VAL A 97 -3.85 16.86 -9.61
CA VAL A 97 -2.96 16.21 -10.58
C VAL A 97 -3.48 14.81 -10.93
N THR A 98 -4.10 14.13 -9.96
CA THR A 98 -4.75 12.83 -10.12
C THR A 98 -6.25 12.94 -9.89
N ASP A 99 -7.01 12.02 -10.48
CA ASP A 99 -8.46 11.93 -10.35
C ASP A 99 -8.86 10.96 -9.22
N VAL A 100 -8.06 9.91 -9.04
CA VAL A 100 -8.21 8.88 -8.01
C VAL A 100 -6.83 8.43 -7.53
N ALA A 101 -6.76 7.81 -6.34
CA ALA A 101 -5.49 7.29 -5.84
C ALA A 101 -5.61 5.94 -5.12
N PHE A 102 -4.57 5.12 -5.26
CA PHE A 102 -4.29 4.05 -4.32
C PHE A 102 -3.42 4.60 -3.19
N ILE A 103 -3.91 4.43 -1.97
CA ILE A 103 -3.28 4.90 -0.74
C ILE A 103 -3.32 3.79 0.31
N ARG A 104 -2.45 3.91 1.31
CA ARG A 104 -2.44 3.02 2.46
C ARG A 104 -3.11 3.71 3.65
N LEU A 105 -4.17 3.11 4.16
CA LEU A 105 -4.85 3.57 5.37
C LEU A 105 -4.15 3.06 6.64
N PRO A 106 -4.32 3.74 7.80
CA PRO A 106 -5.07 4.98 7.98
C PRO A 106 -4.30 6.22 7.51
N GLN A 107 -5.03 7.26 7.11
CA GLN A 107 -4.48 8.58 6.76
C GLN A 107 -5.38 9.69 7.32
N GLY A 108 -4.79 10.83 7.66
CA GLY A 108 -5.46 12.03 8.17
C GLY A 108 -5.70 13.10 7.11
N THR A 109 -5.29 12.84 5.86
CA THR A 109 -5.42 13.79 4.76
C THR A 109 -6.87 14.24 4.58
N GLN A 110 -7.12 15.53 4.81
CA GLN A 110 -8.46 16.10 4.76
C GLN A 110 -9.02 16.18 3.34
N ARG A 111 -10.36 16.16 3.22
CA ARG A 111 -11.09 16.38 1.97
C ARG A 111 -10.86 15.31 0.89
N ILE A 112 -10.47 14.10 1.30
CA ILE A 112 -10.43 12.91 0.43
C ILE A 112 -11.47 11.91 0.93
N GLU A 113 -12.34 11.47 0.04
CA GLU A 113 -13.21 10.33 0.28
C GLU A 113 -12.42 9.04 0.03
N THR A 114 -12.57 8.05 0.91
CA THR A 114 -11.81 6.80 0.85
C THR A 114 -12.75 5.61 0.80
N GLU A 115 -12.37 4.61 0.00
CA GLU A 115 -13.10 3.35 -0.13
C GLU A 115 -12.11 2.20 0.08
N VAL A 116 -12.42 1.29 1.00
CA VAL A 116 -11.54 0.18 1.34
C VAL A 116 -11.61 -0.89 0.25
N LEU A 117 -10.57 -0.99 -0.57
CA LEU A 117 -10.48 -2.00 -1.62
C LEU A 117 -10.20 -3.41 -1.07
N PHE A 118 -9.30 -3.50 -0.08
CA PHE A 118 -8.93 -4.72 0.60
C PHE A 118 -8.26 -4.42 1.94
N THR A 119 -8.15 -5.44 2.78
CA THR A 119 -7.34 -5.42 4.01
C THR A 119 -6.41 -6.63 4.01
N ASP A 120 -5.28 -6.46 4.67
CA ASP A 120 -4.20 -7.42 4.80
C ASP A 120 -3.68 -7.41 6.25
N PRO A 121 -3.17 -8.55 6.76
CA PRO A 121 -2.58 -8.59 8.08
C PRO A 121 -1.35 -7.70 8.18
N VAL A 122 -1.23 -6.96 9.28
CA VAL A 122 0.03 -6.27 9.63
C VAL A 122 1.02 -7.32 10.11
N VAL A 123 2.22 -7.31 9.52
CA VAL A 123 3.32 -8.22 9.87
C VAL A 123 4.58 -7.42 10.22
N ALA A 124 5.40 -7.96 11.12
CA ALA A 124 6.73 -7.45 11.38
C ALA A 124 7.74 -8.22 10.53
N MET A 125 8.55 -7.51 9.76
CA MET A 125 9.68 -8.07 9.02
C MET A 125 10.95 -7.68 9.75
N VAL A 126 11.80 -8.66 10.06
CA VAL A 126 13.07 -8.46 10.77
C VAL A 126 14.19 -9.24 10.07
N ALA A 127 15.43 -8.81 10.28
CA ALA A 127 16.60 -9.53 9.78
C ALA A 127 16.65 -10.96 10.37
N GLU A 128 17.25 -11.91 9.63
CA GLU A 128 17.32 -13.31 10.06
C GLU A 128 18.06 -13.51 11.40
N ASP A 129 19.01 -12.63 11.71
CA ASP A 129 19.77 -12.60 12.96
C ASP A 129 19.13 -11.73 14.06
N HIS A 130 17.96 -11.13 13.81
CA HIS A 130 17.27 -10.31 14.79
C HIS A 130 16.77 -11.15 15.97
N PRO A 131 16.81 -10.66 17.23
CA PRO A 131 16.32 -11.39 18.42
C PRO A 131 14.86 -11.87 18.33
N LEU A 132 14.06 -11.23 17.48
CA LEU A 132 12.65 -11.56 17.26
C LEU A 132 12.41 -12.51 16.07
N ALA A 133 13.44 -12.86 15.30
CA ALA A 133 13.31 -13.64 14.06
C ALA A 133 12.75 -15.06 14.28
N SER A 134 12.99 -15.65 15.45
CA SER A 134 12.48 -16.98 15.81
C SER A 134 11.00 -16.98 16.23
N ARG A 135 10.38 -15.81 16.39
CA ARG A 135 9.00 -15.68 16.89
C ARG A 135 8.01 -15.64 15.73
N THR A 136 6.98 -16.46 15.81
CA THR A 136 5.84 -16.42 14.86
C THR A 136 4.83 -15.31 15.16
N THR A 137 4.86 -14.78 16.39
CA THR A 137 4.03 -13.68 16.87
C THR A 137 4.86 -12.80 17.79
N VAL A 138 4.80 -11.48 17.60
CA VAL A 138 5.55 -10.51 18.39
C VAL A 138 4.57 -9.52 19.02
N PRO A 139 4.62 -9.31 20.35
CA PRO A 139 3.81 -8.27 20.96
C PRO A 139 4.35 -6.89 20.60
N VAL A 140 3.46 -5.91 20.37
CA VAL A 140 3.83 -4.55 19.93
C VAL A 140 4.87 -3.90 20.85
N ARG A 141 4.76 -4.12 22.17
CA ARG A 141 5.72 -3.61 23.16
C ARG A 141 7.17 -4.08 22.94
N ASP A 142 7.37 -5.27 22.38
CA ASP A 142 8.71 -5.79 22.10
C ASP A 142 9.25 -5.18 20.79
N LEU A 143 8.37 -4.85 19.83
CA LEU A 143 8.76 -4.19 18.57
C LEU A 143 9.21 -2.74 18.80
N VAL A 144 8.49 -2.00 19.65
CA VAL A 144 8.77 -0.58 19.87
C VAL A 144 10.12 -0.32 20.56
N CYS A 145 10.74 -1.35 21.14
CA CYS A 145 12.10 -1.29 21.68
C CYS A 145 13.19 -1.28 20.60
N HIS A 146 12.85 -1.52 19.33
CA HIS A 146 13.78 -1.53 18.20
C HIS A 146 13.52 -0.36 17.24
N PRO A 147 14.52 0.03 16.43
CA PRO A 147 14.28 0.95 15.32
C PRO A 147 13.25 0.40 14.34
N ILE A 148 12.35 1.26 13.86
CA ILE A 148 11.31 0.89 12.89
C ILE A 148 11.45 1.75 11.63
N THR A 149 11.33 1.14 10.47
CA THR A 149 11.22 1.86 9.19
C THR A 149 9.89 2.61 9.13
N LEU A 150 9.93 3.88 8.75
CA LEU A 150 8.72 4.68 8.60
C LEU A 150 8.80 5.50 7.32
N SER A 151 7.72 5.50 6.55
CA SER A 151 7.65 6.31 5.35
C SER A 151 7.88 7.79 5.66
N ASP A 152 8.65 8.46 4.81
CA ASP A 152 8.88 9.90 4.91
C ASP A 152 7.63 10.69 4.51
N THR A 153 6.64 10.69 5.40
CA THR A 153 5.34 11.35 5.24
C THR A 153 5.09 12.36 6.34
N THR A 154 4.30 13.37 6.01
CA THR A 154 3.77 14.39 6.93
C THR A 154 2.41 14.04 7.53
N ASP A 155 1.78 12.94 7.08
CA ASP A 155 0.47 12.52 7.59
C ASP A 155 0.57 11.98 9.03
N GLU A 156 0.11 12.77 10.00
CA GLU A 156 0.22 12.46 11.43
C GLU A 156 -0.52 11.18 11.83
N VAL A 157 -1.65 10.88 11.18
CA VAL A 157 -2.44 9.68 11.46
C VAL A 157 -1.70 8.43 10.95
N TYR A 158 -1.13 8.51 9.75
CA TYR A 158 -0.28 7.44 9.22
C TYR A 158 0.91 7.18 10.14
N ARG A 159 1.62 8.26 10.54
CA ARG A 159 2.79 8.17 11.42
C ARG A 159 2.44 7.60 12.79
N ALA A 160 1.32 8.02 13.39
CA ALA A 160 0.88 7.51 14.68
C ALA A 160 0.59 6.00 14.62
N PHE A 161 -0.11 5.56 13.58
CA PHE A 161 -0.46 4.15 13.39
C PHE A 161 0.78 3.28 13.10
N TRP A 162 1.53 3.59 12.03
CA TRP A 162 2.67 2.77 11.60
C TRP A 162 3.91 2.95 12.47
N GLY A 163 4.04 4.10 13.12
CA GLY A 163 5.06 4.33 14.15
C GLY A 163 4.72 3.70 15.50
N LEU A 164 3.52 3.14 15.66
CA LEU A 164 3.02 2.48 16.87
C LEU A 164 3.03 3.41 18.10
N TYR A 165 2.64 4.68 17.91
CA TYR A 165 2.78 5.72 18.94
C TYR A 165 1.99 5.40 20.21
N ASP A 166 0.79 4.81 20.08
CA ASP A 166 -0.04 4.42 21.22
C ASP A 166 0.61 3.37 22.13
N ALA A 167 1.60 2.64 21.62
CA ALA A 167 2.33 1.61 22.38
C ALA A 167 3.68 2.11 22.93
N ARG A 168 3.99 3.40 22.77
CA ARG A 168 5.28 3.99 23.16
C ARG A 168 5.12 4.92 24.36
N GLU A 169 5.99 4.72 25.35
CA GLU A 169 6.14 5.66 26.47
C GLU A 169 7.18 6.75 26.17
N THR A 170 8.13 6.46 25.27
CA THR A 170 9.20 7.36 24.85
C THR A 170 9.25 7.48 23.32
N PRO A 171 9.81 8.58 22.78
CA PRO A 171 9.99 8.71 21.34
C PRO A 171 10.75 7.53 20.73
N GLY A 172 10.19 6.93 19.68
CA GLY A 172 10.81 5.83 18.97
C GLY A 172 11.99 6.26 18.09
N THR A 173 12.86 5.31 17.76
CA THR A 173 13.86 5.48 16.71
C THR A 173 13.24 5.09 15.37
N PHE A 174 13.20 6.03 14.43
CA PHE A 174 12.65 5.81 13.09
C PHE A 174 13.74 5.92 12.04
N VAL A 175 13.75 4.97 11.12
CA VAL A 175 14.58 5.03 9.91
C VAL A 175 13.67 5.47 8.76
N PRO A 176 13.83 6.69 8.23
CA PRO A 176 12.99 7.16 7.14
C PRO A 176 13.23 6.29 5.89
N VAL A 177 12.15 5.90 5.22
CA VAL A 177 12.22 5.17 3.95
C VAL A 177 11.31 5.82 2.91
N SER A 178 11.76 5.79 1.67
CA SER A 178 11.06 6.36 0.52
C SER A 178 10.38 5.30 -0.35
N SER A 179 10.73 4.02 -0.17
CA SER A 179 10.15 2.92 -0.94
C SER A 179 10.13 1.61 -0.15
N VAL A 180 9.25 0.68 -0.55
CA VAL A 180 9.20 -0.68 0.01
C VAL A 180 10.49 -1.45 -0.29
N THR A 181 11.11 -1.21 -1.44
CA THR A 181 12.39 -1.84 -1.80
C THR A 181 13.50 -1.42 -0.83
N GLU A 182 13.58 -0.13 -0.51
CA GLU A 182 14.52 0.41 0.48
C GLU A 182 14.29 -0.22 1.86
N GLU A 183 13.03 -0.27 2.31
CA GLU A 183 12.65 -0.93 3.56
C GLU A 183 13.10 -2.41 3.61
N THR A 184 12.82 -3.19 2.56
CA THR A 184 13.26 -4.60 2.51
C THR A 184 14.78 -4.75 2.49
N SER A 185 15.50 -3.78 1.90
CA SER A 185 16.96 -3.82 1.84
C SER A 185 17.61 -3.53 3.19
N LEU A 186 17.00 -2.66 4.02
CA LEU A 186 17.46 -2.35 5.37
C LEU A 186 17.27 -3.52 6.34
N VAL A 187 16.24 -4.33 6.11
CA VAL A 187 15.92 -5.51 6.92
C VAL A 187 16.64 -6.77 6.41
N SER A 188 17.15 -6.75 5.18
CA SER A 188 17.97 -7.84 4.66
C SER A 188 19.37 -7.82 5.29
N PRO A 189 19.95 -8.97 5.63
CA PRO A 189 21.32 -8.98 6.12
C PRO A 189 22.24 -8.34 5.06
N ALA A 190 23.00 -7.33 5.47
CA ALA A 190 24.09 -6.83 4.65
C ALA A 190 24.93 -8.03 4.21
N ARG A 191 25.17 -8.19 2.90
CA ARG A 191 26.14 -9.18 2.42
C ARG A 191 27.44 -8.88 3.16
N ARG A 192 27.81 -9.73 4.12
CA ARG A 192 29.14 -9.69 4.69
C ARG A 192 30.08 -10.03 3.54
N SER A 193 30.77 -9.03 3.00
CA SER A 193 31.92 -9.24 2.14
C SER A 193 32.92 -10.05 2.97
N ALA A 194 33.14 -11.30 2.54
CA ALA A 194 34.20 -12.16 3.05
C ALA A 194 35.57 -11.66 2.54
#